data_AF-A0A7S0UEX9-F1
#
_entry.id   AF-A0A7S0UEX9-F1
#
_cell.length_a   1.000
_cell.length_b   1.000
_cell.length_c   1.000
_cell.angle_alpha   90.00
_cell.angle_beta   90.00
_cell.angle_gamma   90.00
#
_symmetry.space_group_name_H-M   'P 1'
#
loop_
_entity.id
_entity.type
_entity.pdbx_description
1 polymer ?
#
loop_
_entity_poly.entity_id
_entity_poly.type
_entity_poly.pdbx_seq_one_letter_code
_entity_poly.pdbx_strand_id
1 'polypeptide(L)'
;AGGLFTFVVLAKDRFGNPRTTGGHDGLFSVNMTFESSFGAVGIENDGKHILVPCPVAYRGGGNTSNLTAHGAQSGEYVVTYHATVSGRYTVHASFDGAPLGNSGHTVDVYPALPESRLFTSVFPALDLLGTVGYRVTTAGNPSTFTVYARDRFGN
;
A
#
# COMPACT_ATOMS: atom_id res chain seq x y z
N ALA A 1 -5.49 1.45 3.46
CA ALA A 1 -5.96 0.49 2.46
C ALA A 1 -7.19 1.03 1.75
N GLY A 2 -7.38 0.69 0.47
CA GLY A 2 -8.59 0.96 -0.31
C GLY A 2 -8.83 2.39 -0.77
N GLY A 3 -7.92 3.31 -0.49
CA GLY A 3 -7.86 4.63 -1.12
C GLY A 3 -7.02 4.59 -2.39
N LEU A 4 -7.26 5.55 -3.29
CA LEU A 4 -6.36 5.82 -4.41
C LEU A 4 -5.25 6.74 -3.89
N PHE A 5 -4.02 6.27 -3.92
CA PHE A 5 -2.86 7.03 -3.45
C PHE A 5 -1.93 7.34 -4.62
N THR A 6 -1.14 8.40 -4.47
CA THR A 6 -0.23 8.85 -5.52
C THR A 6 1.15 9.17 -4.97
N PHE A 7 2.19 8.91 -5.74
CA PHE A 7 3.53 9.46 -5.52
C PHE A 7 4.13 9.91 -6.85
N VAL A 8 5.22 10.68 -6.78
CA VAL A 8 5.87 11.25 -7.96
C VAL A 8 7.23 10.61 -8.15
N VAL A 9 7.53 10.25 -9.40
CA VAL A 9 8.88 9.91 -9.83
C VAL A 9 9.43 11.09 -10.62
N LEU A 10 10.63 11.56 -10.24
CA LEU A 10 11.35 12.59 -10.96
C LEU A 10 12.45 11.96 -11.81
N ALA A 11 12.32 12.06 -13.14
CA ALA A 11 13.37 11.63 -14.06
C ALA A 11 14.56 12.60 -14.04
N LYS A 12 15.76 12.03 -13.99
CA LYS A 12 17.03 12.77 -14.03
C LYS A 12 17.89 12.29 -15.21
N ASP A 13 18.74 13.18 -15.72
CA ASP A 13 19.76 12.80 -16.69
C ASP A 13 20.95 12.06 -16.03
N ARG A 14 21.94 11.66 -16.83
CA ARG A 14 23.15 10.98 -16.34
C ARG A 14 24.02 11.81 -15.39
N PHE A 15 23.75 13.11 -15.27
CA PHE A 15 24.46 14.03 -14.39
C PHE A 15 23.62 14.38 -13.15
N GLY A 16 22.42 13.80 -13.00
CA GLY A 16 21.52 14.02 -11.87
C GLY A 16 20.63 15.26 -12.00
N ASN A 17 20.63 15.96 -13.14
CA ASN A 17 19.77 17.10 -13.37
C ASN A 17 18.33 16.62 -13.63
N PRO A 18 17.31 17.23 -13.01
CA PRO A 18 15.93 16.97 -13.37
C PRO A 18 15.72 17.18 -14.87
N ARG A 19 15.10 16.20 -15.54
CA ARG A 19 14.74 16.39 -16.93
C ARG A 19 13.69 17.50 -17.02
N THR A 20 13.89 18.38 -17.99
CA THR A 20 12.96 19.46 -18.35
C THR A 20 11.98 19.06 -19.44
N THR A 21 11.93 17.77 -19.76
CA THR A 21 10.97 17.12 -20.65
C THR A 21 10.79 15.67 -20.19
N GLY A 22 9.62 15.11 -20.46
CA GLY A 22 9.35 13.68 -20.32
C GLY A 22 8.54 13.16 -21.49
N GLY A 23 7.57 12.30 -21.20
CA GLY A 23 7.00 11.40 -22.19
C GLY A 23 7.80 10.10 -22.27
N HIS A 24 7.22 9.09 -22.92
CA HIS A 24 7.60 7.66 -22.90
C HIS A 24 6.74 6.83 -21.93
N ASP A 25 5.41 7.02 -21.96
CA ASP A 25 4.43 6.35 -21.09
C ASP A 25 4.47 4.80 -21.15
N GLY A 26 5.15 4.24 -22.16
CA GLY A 26 5.36 2.79 -22.31
C GLY A 26 6.71 2.27 -21.78
N LEU A 27 7.67 3.14 -21.46
CA LEU A 27 8.99 2.69 -20.97
C LEU A 27 9.07 2.65 -19.45
N PHE A 28 8.30 3.48 -18.76
CA PHE A 28 8.29 3.52 -17.31
C PHE A 28 7.25 2.55 -16.77
N SER A 29 7.66 1.61 -15.91
CA SER A 29 6.73 0.68 -15.28
C SER A 29 6.94 0.64 -13.77
N VAL A 30 5.83 0.58 -13.04
CA VAL A 30 5.84 0.48 -11.58
C VAL A 30 4.86 -0.57 -11.11
N ASN A 31 5.30 -1.37 -10.15
CA ASN A 31 4.43 -2.26 -9.40
C ASN A 31 4.83 -2.26 -7.93
N MET A 32 3.95 -2.79 -7.08
CA MET A 32 4.27 -3.06 -5.69
C MET A 32 4.04 -4.53 -5.38
N THR A 33 4.96 -5.14 -4.64
CA THR A 33 4.83 -6.50 -4.12
C THR A 33 4.66 -6.46 -2.62
N PHE A 34 3.67 -7.19 -2.10
CA PHE A 34 3.50 -7.36 -0.65
C PHE A 34 4.69 -8.10 -0.06
N GLU A 35 5.20 -7.60 1.05
CA GLU A 35 6.39 -8.12 1.72
C GLU A 35 6.04 -8.76 3.07
N SER A 36 5.24 -8.06 3.89
CA SER A 36 4.88 -8.56 5.22
C SER A 36 3.65 -7.84 5.78
N SER A 37 2.99 -8.49 6.73
CA SER A 37 1.81 -7.97 7.42
C SER A 37 2.10 -7.09 8.62
N PHE A 38 1.15 -6.22 8.97
CA PHE A 38 1.11 -5.56 10.27
C PHE A 38 0.34 -6.40 11.30
N GLY A 39 1.06 -6.95 12.28
CA GLY A 39 0.46 -7.67 13.40
C GLY A 39 -0.21 -9.00 13.04
N ALA A 40 -0.97 -9.54 14.00
CA ALA A 40 -1.54 -10.89 13.90
C ALA A 40 -2.62 -11.05 12.81
N VAL A 41 -3.26 -9.95 12.38
CA VAL A 41 -4.42 -9.97 11.46
C VAL A 41 -4.00 -9.93 9.98
N GLY A 42 -2.72 -9.75 9.66
CA GLY A 42 -2.24 -9.90 8.28
C GLY A 42 -1.42 -11.15 8.02
N ILE A 43 -1.15 -12.00 9.03
CA ILE A 43 -0.37 -13.25 8.85
C ILE A 43 -1.05 -14.17 7.82
N GLU A 44 -2.37 -14.10 7.71
CA GLU A 44 -3.17 -14.78 6.68
C GLU A 44 -2.76 -14.42 5.23
N ASN A 45 -2.09 -13.28 5.04
CA ASN A 45 -1.52 -12.86 3.77
C ASN A 45 0.01 -12.96 3.72
N ASP A 46 0.67 -13.38 4.81
CA ASP A 46 2.12 -13.55 4.84
C ASP A 46 2.55 -14.70 3.92
N GLY A 47 3.59 -14.45 3.12
CA GLY A 47 4.00 -15.36 2.04
C GLY A 47 3.07 -15.39 0.81
N LYS A 48 1.97 -14.63 0.79
CA LYS A 48 1.12 -14.50 -0.41
C LYS A 48 1.76 -13.53 -1.40
N HIS A 49 1.87 -13.97 -2.66
CA HIS A 49 2.36 -13.12 -3.74
C HIS A 49 1.26 -12.15 -4.21
N ILE A 50 1.13 -11.00 -3.53
CA ILE A 50 0.20 -9.93 -3.89
C ILE A 50 0.95 -8.88 -4.71
N LEU A 51 0.52 -8.69 -5.96
CA LEU A 51 1.03 -7.65 -6.86
C LEU A 51 -0.01 -6.54 -7.01
N VAL A 52 0.38 -5.30 -6.74
CA VAL A 52 -0.46 -4.12 -6.97
C VAL A 52 0.09 -3.38 -8.19
N PRO A 53 -0.64 -3.36 -9.32
CA PRO A 53 -0.24 -2.58 -10.48
C PRO A 53 -0.30 -1.09 -10.13
N CYS A 54 0.69 -0.34 -10.57
CA CYS A 54 0.77 1.09 -10.29
C CYS A 54 0.78 1.87 -11.61
N PRO A 55 -0.39 2.24 -12.15
CA PRO A 55 -0.48 3.03 -13.37
C PRO A 55 0.34 4.30 -13.26
N VAL A 56 1.11 4.58 -14.31
CA VAL A 56 2.00 5.73 -14.40
C VAL A 56 1.50 6.65 -15.49
N ALA A 57 1.41 7.94 -15.18
CA ALA A 57 1.05 8.98 -16.12
C ALA A 57 2.12 10.07 -16.10
N TYR A 58 2.63 10.45 -17.27
CA TYR A 58 3.47 11.62 -17.38
C TYR A 58 2.65 12.89 -17.08
N ARG A 59 3.18 13.77 -16.23
CA ARG A 59 2.47 14.99 -15.79
C ARG A 59 2.76 16.22 -16.65
N GLY A 60 3.63 16.12 -17.65
CA GLY A 60 4.06 17.29 -18.40
C GLY A 60 2.97 17.84 -19.31
N GLY A 61 2.57 19.08 -19.03
CA GLY A 61 1.79 19.93 -19.94
C GLY A 61 0.30 20.02 -19.62
N GLY A 62 -0.07 20.46 -18.42
CA GLY A 62 -1.43 21.00 -18.21
C GLY A 62 -1.60 22.32 -18.96
N ASN A 63 -2.50 22.35 -19.96
CA ASN A 63 -3.02 23.51 -20.70
C ASN A 63 -2.12 24.75 -20.82
N THR A 64 -1.41 24.85 -21.95
CA THR A 64 -0.76 26.09 -22.40
C THR A 64 -1.79 27.15 -22.74
N SER A 65 -2.05 28.09 -21.83
CA SER A 65 -2.50 29.43 -22.21
C SER A 65 -1.84 30.58 -21.45
N ASN A 66 -1.01 30.35 -20.42
CA ASN A 66 -0.31 31.44 -19.70
C ASN A 66 1.02 31.01 -19.06
N LEU A 67 1.98 30.50 -19.83
CA LEU A 67 3.37 30.36 -19.34
C LEU A 67 4.33 31.14 -20.23
N THR A 68 4.64 32.34 -19.76
CA THR A 68 5.69 33.24 -20.25
C THR A 68 7.06 32.56 -20.18
N ALA A 69 7.74 32.43 -21.32
CA ALA A 69 9.19 32.42 -21.56
C ALA A 69 10.17 31.53 -20.72
N HIS A 70 9.72 30.70 -19.78
CA HIS A 70 10.50 29.66 -19.09
C HIS A 70 9.55 28.61 -18.43
N GLY A 71 8.57 28.13 -19.20
CA GLY A 71 7.47 27.27 -18.72
C GLY A 71 7.86 25.79 -18.59
N ALA A 72 7.90 25.31 -17.35
CA ALA A 72 8.36 23.98 -16.93
C ALA A 72 7.57 22.81 -17.54
N GLN A 73 8.24 21.98 -18.34
CA GLN A 73 7.82 20.62 -18.68
C GLN A 73 8.55 19.65 -17.75
N SER A 74 8.18 19.60 -16.47
CA SER A 74 8.89 18.76 -15.50
C SER A 74 8.95 17.29 -15.95
N GLY A 75 10.08 16.62 -15.76
CA GLY A 75 10.26 15.18 -15.95
C GLY A 75 9.54 14.35 -14.88
N GLU A 76 8.36 14.80 -14.44
CA GLU A 76 7.57 14.21 -13.38
C GLU A 76 6.57 13.20 -13.93
N TYR A 77 6.56 12.03 -13.32
CA TYR A 77 5.57 10.98 -13.57
C TYR A 77 4.77 10.80 -12.30
N VAL A 78 3.44 10.86 -12.42
CA VAL A 78 2.52 10.54 -11.33
C VAL A 78 2.25 9.06 -11.39
N VAL A 79 2.55 8.37 -10.29
CA VAL A 79 2.23 6.97 -10.09
C VAL A 79 1.04 6.90 -9.16
N THR A 80 0.02 6.14 -9.55
CA THR A 80 -1.16 5.88 -8.72
C THR A 80 -1.19 4.42 -8.28
N TYR A 81 -1.71 4.14 -7.10
CA TYR A 81 -1.90 2.78 -6.63
C TYR A 81 -3.15 2.64 -5.76
N HIS A 82 -3.71 1.43 -5.78
CA HIS A 82 -4.89 1.05 -4.99
C HIS A 82 -4.61 -0.29 -4.29
N ALA A 83 -4.10 -0.22 -3.06
CA ALA A 83 -3.79 -1.39 -2.25
C ALA A 83 -4.93 -1.65 -1.25
N THR A 84 -5.55 -2.83 -1.30
CA THR A 84 -6.67 -3.22 -0.42
C THR A 84 -6.24 -4.05 0.78
N VAL A 85 -5.03 -4.59 0.77
CA VAL A 85 -4.45 -5.34 1.89
C VAL A 85 -3.50 -4.41 2.65
N SER A 86 -3.60 -4.44 3.98
CA SER A 86 -2.70 -3.69 4.85
C SER A 86 -1.39 -4.46 5.08
N GLY A 87 -0.29 -3.73 5.16
CA GLY A 87 1.03 -4.30 5.34
C GLY A 87 2.09 -3.48 4.63
N ARG A 88 3.30 -4.03 4.62
CA ARG A 88 4.45 -3.45 3.95
C ARG A 88 4.54 -3.97 2.52
N TYR A 89 4.79 -3.05 1.60
CA TYR A 89 5.00 -3.32 0.19
C TYR A 89 6.37 -2.80 -0.26
N THR A 90 7.03 -3.53 -1.14
CA THR A 90 8.20 -3.05 -1.89
C THR A 90 7.73 -2.49 -3.23
N VAL A 91 8.18 -1.28 -3.57
CA VAL A 91 7.93 -0.63 -4.87
C VAL A 91 9.06 -1.01 -5.84
N HIS A 92 8.68 -1.63 -6.95
CA HIS A 92 9.59 -1.92 -8.05
C HIS A 92 9.30 -0.95 -9.18
N ALA A 93 10.32 -0.19 -9.58
CA ALA A 93 10.24 0.74 -10.68
C ALA A 93 11.33 0.39 -11.70
N SER A 94 10.96 0.39 -12.98
CA SER A 94 11.88 0.17 -14.08
C SER A 94 11.65 1.19 -15.20
N PHE A 95 12.70 1.45 -15.97
CA PHE A 95 12.65 2.24 -17.18
C PHE A 95 13.28 1.44 -18.33
N ASP A 96 12.54 1.26 -19.41
CA ASP A 96 12.96 0.46 -20.58
C ASP A 96 13.39 -0.97 -20.17
N GLY A 97 12.64 -1.57 -19.25
CA GLY A 97 12.91 -2.89 -18.69
C GLY A 97 14.07 -2.94 -17.67
N ALA A 98 14.88 -1.89 -17.56
CA ALA A 98 15.97 -1.83 -16.57
C ALA A 98 15.45 -1.34 -15.20
N PRO A 99 15.72 -2.04 -14.09
CA PRO A 99 15.33 -1.58 -12.77
C PRO A 99 16.06 -0.27 -12.44
N LEU A 100 15.33 0.65 -11.82
CA LEU A 100 15.97 1.88 -11.32
C LEU A 100 16.90 1.50 -10.17
N GLY A 101 18.10 2.08 -10.11
CA GLY A 101 19.15 1.70 -9.14
C GLY A 101 18.76 1.81 -7.66
N ASN A 102 17.67 2.51 -7.33
CA ASN A 102 17.08 2.62 -5.99
C ASN A 102 15.66 2.01 -5.90
N SER A 103 15.29 1.08 -6.79
CA SER A 103 14.00 0.36 -6.75
C SER A 103 13.98 -0.63 -5.59
N GLY A 104 13.75 -0.11 -4.38
CA GLY A 104 13.60 -0.85 -3.14
C GLY A 104 12.88 -0.03 -2.09
N HIS A 105 12.10 0.97 -2.51
CA HIS A 105 11.33 1.80 -1.61
C HIS A 105 10.22 0.98 -0.98
N THR A 106 10.02 1.14 0.33
CA THR A 106 8.93 0.49 1.05
C THR A 106 7.77 1.45 1.25
N VAL A 107 6.55 0.93 1.16
CA VAL A 107 5.30 1.64 1.43
C VAL A 107 4.54 0.85 2.49
N ASP A 108 4.24 1.50 3.60
CA ASP A 108 3.42 0.94 4.66
C ASP A 108 1.95 1.32 4.42
N VAL A 109 1.14 0.34 4.02
CA VAL A 109 -0.30 0.52 3.79
C VAL A 109 -1.03 0.16 5.07
N TYR A 110 -1.43 1.15 5.85
CA TYR A 110 -2.24 0.93 7.06
C TYR A 110 -3.67 0.47 6.72
N PRO A 111 -4.36 -0.26 7.62
CA PRO A 111 -5.79 -0.54 7.47
C PRO A 111 -6.61 0.75 7.28
N ALA A 112 -7.76 0.64 6.61
CA ALA A 112 -8.75 1.72 6.61
C ALA A 112 -9.44 1.84 7.98
N LEU A 113 -10.39 2.77 8.10
CA LEU A 113 -11.21 2.86 9.30
C LEU A 113 -11.96 1.53 9.54
N PRO A 114 -12.12 1.10 10.81
CA PRO A 114 -12.87 -0.10 11.13
C PRO A 114 -14.28 -0.08 10.55
N GLU A 115 -14.72 -1.20 9.97
CA GLU A 115 -16.09 -1.38 9.54
C GLU A 115 -16.88 -2.08 10.65
N SER A 116 -17.90 -1.40 11.17
CA SER A 116 -18.70 -1.86 12.32
C SER A 116 -19.25 -3.28 12.18
N ARG A 117 -19.56 -3.70 10.94
CA ARG A 117 -20.08 -5.04 10.62
C ARG A 117 -19.04 -6.15 10.67
N LEU A 118 -17.75 -5.81 10.68
CA LEU A 118 -16.63 -6.75 10.67
C LEU A 118 -15.93 -6.85 12.03
N PHE A 119 -16.49 -6.25 13.07
CA PHE A 119 -16.05 -6.50 14.43
C PHE A 119 -16.39 -7.93 14.83
N THR A 120 -15.42 -8.63 15.39
CA THR A 120 -15.62 -9.94 16.01
C THR A 120 -15.09 -9.91 17.45
N SER A 121 -15.77 -10.59 18.35
CA SER A 121 -15.27 -10.78 19.71
C SER A 121 -14.99 -12.25 19.93
N VAL A 122 -13.78 -12.57 20.35
CA VAL A 122 -13.41 -13.91 20.78
C VAL A 122 -13.34 -13.91 22.30
N PHE A 123 -14.19 -14.74 22.88
CA PHE A 123 -14.10 -15.16 24.27
C PHE A 123 -13.36 -16.50 24.27
N PRO A 124 -12.02 -16.54 24.45
CA PRO A 124 -11.34 -17.82 24.37
C PRO A 124 -11.75 -18.71 25.53
N ALA A 125 -12.27 -19.89 25.19
CA ALA A 125 -12.20 -21.11 25.97
C ALA A 125 -12.01 -22.25 24.97
N LEU A 126 -10.76 -22.43 24.51
CA LEU A 126 -10.34 -23.69 23.92
C LEU A 126 -10.00 -24.61 25.09
N ASP A 127 -10.67 -25.75 25.19
CA ASP A 127 -10.16 -26.83 26.02
C ASP A 127 -8.85 -27.38 25.41
N LEU A 128 -8.17 -28.31 26.11
CA LEU A 128 -6.92 -28.92 25.63
C LEU A 128 -7.09 -29.68 24.29
N LEU A 129 -8.32 -29.87 23.81
CA LEU A 129 -8.67 -30.58 22.58
C LEU A 129 -9.18 -29.64 21.48
N GLY A 130 -9.19 -28.32 21.71
CA GLY A 130 -9.62 -27.32 20.73
C GLY A 130 -11.14 -27.16 20.60
N THR A 131 -11.92 -27.70 21.54
CA THR A 131 -13.38 -27.58 21.53
C THR A 131 -13.80 -26.23 22.07
N VAL A 132 -14.77 -25.59 21.41
CA VAL A 132 -15.36 -24.32 21.87
C VAL A 132 -16.21 -24.60 23.12
N GLY A 133 -15.71 -24.20 24.29
CA GLY A 133 -16.41 -24.33 25.57
C GLY A 133 -17.10 -23.04 26.03
N TYR A 134 -18.07 -23.18 26.94
CA TYR A 134 -18.58 -22.04 27.70
C TYR A 134 -17.52 -21.59 28.71
N ARG A 135 -17.24 -20.28 28.77
CA ARG A 135 -16.36 -19.72 29.81
C ARG A 135 -17.18 -19.41 31.06
N VAL A 136 -16.74 -19.93 32.20
CA VAL A 136 -17.31 -19.59 33.51
C VAL A 136 -16.45 -18.49 34.13
N THR A 137 -17.07 -17.38 34.56
CA THR A 137 -16.39 -16.30 35.28
C THR A 137 -16.92 -16.21 36.70
N THR A 138 -16.05 -15.95 37.67
CA THR A 138 -16.43 -15.83 39.09
C THR A 138 -16.71 -14.37 39.44
N ALA A 139 -17.83 -14.11 40.12
CA ALA A 139 -18.13 -12.78 40.65
C ALA A 139 -16.99 -12.28 41.55
N GLY A 140 -16.57 -11.03 41.33
CA GLY A 140 -15.43 -10.43 42.04
C GLY A 140 -14.06 -10.69 41.40
N ASN A 141 -13.96 -11.58 40.40
CA ASN A 141 -12.70 -11.83 39.68
C ASN A 141 -12.73 -11.17 38.29
N PRO A 142 -11.74 -10.33 37.94
CA PRO A 142 -11.62 -9.77 36.60
C PRO A 142 -11.52 -10.86 35.53
N SER A 143 -12.22 -10.66 34.40
CA SER A 143 -12.13 -11.51 33.22
C SER A 143 -11.97 -10.64 31.98
N THR A 144 -11.21 -11.13 31.01
CA THR A 144 -10.92 -10.41 29.75
C THR A 144 -11.37 -11.22 28.55
N PHE A 145 -11.74 -10.54 27.48
CA PHE A 145 -12.00 -11.11 26.16
C PHE A 145 -11.36 -10.21 25.10
N THR A 146 -11.18 -10.74 23.89
CA THR A 146 -10.54 -10.01 22.80
C THR A 146 -11.61 -9.55 21.81
N VAL A 147 -11.51 -8.30 21.37
CA VAL A 147 -12.28 -7.78 20.24
C VAL A 147 -11.32 -7.50 19.10
N TYR A 148 -11.60 -8.08 17.94
CA TYR A 148 -10.93 -7.80 16.69
C TYR A 148 -11.78 -6.80 15.91
N ALA A 149 -11.21 -5.63 15.65
CA ALA A 149 -11.76 -4.66 14.72
C ALA A 149 -11.10 -4.87 13.36
N ARG A 150 -11.90 -5.03 12.31
CA ARG A 150 -11.41 -5.14 10.94
C ARG A 150 -11.91 -3.98 10.08
N ASP A 151 -11.11 -3.57 9.11
CA ASP A 151 -11.56 -2.63 8.07
C ASP A 151 -12.46 -3.32 7.03
N ARG A 152 -13.03 -2.55 6.09
CA ARG A 152 -13.92 -3.06 5.03
C ARG A 152 -13.32 -4.12 4.10
N PHE A 153 -12.00 -4.29 4.11
CA PHE A 153 -11.27 -5.29 3.34
C PHE A 153 -10.83 -6.48 4.21
N GLY A 154 -11.16 -6.47 5.50
CA GLY A 154 -10.83 -7.52 6.44
C GLY A 154 -9.47 -7.37 7.12
N ASN A 155 -8.78 -6.23 6.94
CA ASN A 155 -7.48 -5.94 7.59
C ASN A 155 -7.61 -5.64 9.08
#